data_AF-A0A536V9Q7-F1
#
_entry.id   AF-A0A536V9Q7-F1
#
_cell.length_a   1.000
_cell.length_b   1.000
_cell.length_c   1.000
_cell.angle_alpha   90.00
_cell.angle_beta   90.00
_cell.angle_gamma   90.00
#
_symmetry.space_group_name_H-M   'P 1'
#
loop_
_entity.id
_entity.type
_entity.pdbx_description
1 polymer ?
#
loop_
_entity_poly.entity_id
_entity_poly.type
_entity_poly.pdbx_seq_one_letter_code
_entity_poly.pdbx_strand_id
1 'polypeptide(L)' 'MTPGWFGKLPNLGDFASRRLPASFIGPWDAWLQAGLAAARDELGARWLDVYLVAPVRRFCVAPGIIDASAWTG' A
#
# COMPACT_ATOMS: atom_id res chain seq x y z
N MET A 1 -11.34 11.11 14.47
CA MET A 1 -11.27 10.10 13.39
C MET A 1 -10.20 9.09 13.77
N THR A 2 -10.49 7.80 13.71
CA THR A 2 -9.55 6.75 14.15
C THR A 2 -8.79 6.20 12.95
N PRO A 3 -7.45 6.10 12.97
CA PRO A 3 -6.70 5.59 11.84
C PRO A 3 -7.01 4.12 11.54
N GLY A 4 -6.98 3.76 10.26
CA GLY A 4 -7.07 2.40 9.77
C GLY A 4 -5.73 1.89 9.24
N TRP A 5 -5.68 0.60 8.90
CA TRP A 5 -4.51 -0.01 8.28
C TRP A 5 -4.93 -1.17 7.36
N PHE A 6 -4.11 -1.45 6.36
CA PHE A 6 -4.23 -2.55 5.42
C PHE A 6 -2.83 -3.02 5.00
N GLY A 7 -2.62 -4.32 4.88
CA GLY A 7 -1.37 -4.90 4.37
C GLY A 7 -1.06 -6.27 4.98
N LYS A 8 0.17 -6.73 4.78
CA LYS A 8 0.72 -7.91 5.45
C LYS A 8 1.48 -7.53 6.71
N LEU A 9 1.26 -8.29 7.78
CA LEU A 9 1.96 -8.14 9.05
C LEU A 9 2.66 -9.46 9.39
N PRO A 10 3.85 -9.46 10.01
CA PRO A 10 4.60 -10.69 10.29
C PRO A 10 3.81 -11.76 11.07
N ASN A 11 2.86 -11.33 11.91
CA ASN A 11 2.09 -12.22 12.79
C ASN A 11 0.71 -12.60 12.21
N LEU A 12 0.39 -12.18 10.97
CA LEU A 12 -0.86 -12.49 10.28
C LEU A 12 -0.52 -13.22 8.97
N GLY A 13 -1.09 -14.42 8.80
CA GLY A 13 -0.77 -15.31 7.67
C GLY A 13 -1.27 -14.81 6.31
N ASP A 14 -2.18 -13.83 6.30
CA ASP A 14 -2.75 -13.24 5.09
C ASP A 14 -2.80 -11.71 5.21
N PHE A 15 -3.19 -11.03 4.13
CA PHE A 15 -3.57 -9.63 4.17
C PHE A 15 -4.67 -9.41 5.21
N ALA A 16 -4.49 -8.36 5.99
CA ALA A 16 -5.46 -7.95 6.98
C ALA A 16 -5.74 -6.46 6.86
N SER A 17 -6.93 -6.07 7.29
CA SER A 17 -7.34 -4.69 7.36
C SER A 17 -8.08 -4.40 8.65
N ARG A 18 -8.06 -3.13 9.05
CA ARG A 18 -8.89 -2.63 10.15
C ARG A 18 -9.26 -1.19 9.89
N ARG A 19 -10.56 -0.88 10.01
CA ARG A 19 -11.10 0.49 9.91
C ARG A 19 -10.76 1.22 8.60
N LEU A 20 -10.59 0.48 7.50
CA LEU A 20 -10.53 1.04 6.15
C LEU A 20 -11.70 0.48 5.33
N PRO A 21 -12.42 1.32 4.58
CA PRO A 21 -13.50 0.85 3.72
C PRO A 21 -12.95 0.10 2.52
N ALA A 22 -13.73 -0.83 1.97
CA ALA A 22 -13.36 -1.56 0.76
C ALA A 22 -13.15 -0.64 -0.46
N SER A 23 -13.84 0.51 -0.49
CA SER A 23 -13.65 1.56 -1.51
C SER A 23 -12.23 2.10 -1.56
N PHE A 24 -11.53 2.12 -0.42
CA PHE A 24 -10.13 2.48 -0.35
C PHE A 24 -9.23 1.28 -0.66
N ILE A 25 -9.48 0.15 0.00
CA ILE A 25 -8.58 -1.02 -0.04
C ILE A 25 -8.40 -1.54 -1.47
N GLY A 26 -9.48 -1.71 -2.23
CA GLY A 26 -9.41 -2.35 -3.56
C GLY A 26 -8.48 -1.64 -4.54
N PRO A 27 -8.73 -0.35 -4.87
CA PRO A 27 -7.86 0.40 -5.78
C PRO A 27 -6.44 0.58 -5.23
N TRP A 28 -6.29 0.77 -3.92
CA TRP A 28 -5.00 0.94 -3.26
C TRP A 28 -4.13 -0.32 -3.36
N ASP A 29 -4.71 -1.49 -3.08
CA ASP A 29 -4.05 -2.78 -3.20
C ASP A 29 -3.62 -3.08 -4.64
N ALA A 30 -4.52 -2.85 -5.60
CA ALA A 30 -4.21 -3.05 -7.02
C ALA A 30 -3.04 -2.15 -7.48
N TRP A 31 -3.04 -0.88 -7.08
CA TRP A 31 -1.95 0.06 -7.37
C TRP A 31 -0.63 -0.36 -6.72
N LEU A 32 -0.64 -0.75 -5.44
CA LEU A 32 0.57 -1.23 -4.75
C LEU A 32 1.13 -2.50 -5.38
N GLN A 33 0.29 -3.49 -5.70
CA GLN A 33 0.74 -4.73 -6.33
C GLN A 33 1.36 -4.48 -7.70
N ALA A 34 0.75 -3.63 -8.54
CA ALA A 34 1.30 -3.25 -9.83
C ALA A 34 2.64 -2.51 -9.69
N GLY A 35 2.75 -1.58 -8.75
CA GLY A 35 3.99 -0.83 -8.49
C GLY A 35 5.12 -1.72 -7.97
N LEU A 36 4.83 -2.63 -7.05
CA LEU A 36 5.82 -3.59 -6.54
C LEU A 36 6.28 -4.58 -7.62
N ALA A 37 5.36 -5.03 -8.48
CA ALA A 37 5.71 -5.90 -9.61
C ALA A 37 6.63 -5.17 -10.60
N ALA A 38 6.27 -3.95 -11.01
CA ALA A 38 7.08 -3.15 -11.92
C ALA A 38 8.47 -2.85 -11.34
N ALA A 39 8.55 -2.48 -10.06
CA ALA A 39 9.81 -2.17 -9.41
C ALA A 39 10.71 -3.42 -9.24
N ARG A 40 10.11 -4.60 -9.05
CA ARG A 40 10.85 -5.87 -9.07
C ARG A 40 11.43 -6.17 -10.45
N ASP A 41 10.65 -5.94 -11.51
CA ASP A 41 11.10 -6.16 -12.88
C ASP A 41 12.22 -5.19 -13.28
N GLU A 42 12.14 -3.92 -12.86
CA GLU A 42 13.16 -2.89 -13.12
C GLU A 42 14.46 -3.12 -12.33
N LEU A 43 14.35 -3.47 -11.04
CA LEU A 43 15.51 -3.62 -10.16
C LEU A 43 16.17 -5.01 -10.24
N GLY A 44 15.47 -6.01 -10.78
CA GLY A 44 15.96 -7.37 -10.95
C GLY A 44 16.52 -7.96 -9.66
N ALA A 45 17.75 -8.47 -9.70
CA ALA A 45 18.40 -9.11 -8.55
C ALA A 45 18.56 -8.17 -7.33
N ARG A 46 18.62 -6.85 -7.54
CA ARG A 46 18.76 -5.86 -6.46
C ARG A 46 17.45 -5.55 -5.75
N TRP A 47 16.32 -6.03 -6.28
CA TRP A 47 14.97 -5.73 -5.78
C TRP A 47 14.84 -5.92 -4.27
N LEU A 48 15.24 -7.09 -3.77
CA LEU A 48 15.02 -7.45 -2.37
C LEU A 48 15.84 -6.55 -1.43
N ASP A 49 17.12 -6.34 -1.74
CA ASP A 49 18.00 -5.49 -0.94
C ASP A 49 17.49 -4.05 -0.89
N VAL A 50 17.00 -3.52 -2.01
CA VAL A 50 16.41 -2.18 -2.09
C VAL A 50 15.09 -2.10 -1.33
N TYR A 51 14.22 -3.10 -1.47
CA TYR A 51 12.91 -3.14 -0.81
C TYR A 51 13.03 -3.19 0.72
N LEU A 52 13.96 -4.00 1.25
CA LEU A 52 14.15 -4.19 2.69
C LEU A 52 14.62 -2.93 3.43
N VAL A 53 15.29 -2.01 2.74
CA VAL A 53 15.76 -0.73 3.31
C VAL A 53 15.01 0.48 2.76
N ALA A 54 13.91 0.25 2.03
CA ALA A 54 13.12 1.33 1.46
C ALA A 54 12.57 2.24 2.57
N PRO A 55 12.64 3.58 2.41
CA PRO A 55 12.14 4.49 3.42
C PRO A 55 10.61 4.39 3.52
N VAL A 56 10.09 4.63 4.72
CA VAL A 56 8.65 4.82 4.93
C VAL A 56 8.18 6.03 4.12
N ARG A 57 7.21 5.82 3.24
CA ARG A 57 6.63 6.88 2.41
C ARG A 57 5.35 7.39 3.04
N ARG A 58 5.34 8.70 3.34
CA ARG A 58 4.13 9.43 3.69
C ARG A 58 3.40 9.84 2.42
N PHE A 59 2.08 9.92 2.47
CA PHE A 59 1.26 10.27 1.31
C PHE A 59 0.06 11.13 1.67
N CYS A 60 -0.42 11.85 0.66
CA CYS A 60 -1.71 12.54 0.64
C CYS A 60 -2.37 12.28 -0.71
N VAL A 61 -3.63 11.85 -0.70
CA VAL A 61 -4.42 11.55 -1.89
C VAL A 61 -5.68 12.40 -1.86
N ALA A 62 -5.92 13.12 -2.95
CA ALA A 62 -7.10 13.98 -3.10
C ALA A 62 -8.39 13.14 -3.29
N PRO A 63 -9.56 13.70 -2.94
CA PRO A 63 -10.84 13.10 -3.29
C PRO A 63 -10.96 12.81 -4.79
N GLY A 64 -11.58 11.69 -5.13
CA GLY A 64 -11.83 11.23 -6.50
C GLY A 64 -10.71 10.37 -7.11
N ILE A 65 -9.55 10.25 -6.46
CA ILE A 65 -8.44 9.41 -6.96
C ILE A 65 -8.63 7.94 -6.57
N ILE A 66 -8.99 7.69 -5.31
CA ILE A 66 -9.28 6.34 -4.81
C ILE A 66 -10.80 6.20 -4.62
N ASP A 67 -11.37 7.08 -3.81
CA ASP A 67 -12.79 7.22 -3.60
C ASP A 67 -13.15 8.69 -3.34
N ALA A 68 -14.37 8.99 -2.90
CA ALA A 68 -14.83 10.36 -2.64
C ALA A 68 -14.14 11.06 -1.45
N SER A 69 -13.27 10.37 -0.69
CA SER A 69 -12.58 10.92 0.48
C SER A 69 -11.14 11.33 0.18
N ALA A 70 -10.61 12.27 0.97
CA ALA A 70 -9.18 12.52 1.04
C ALA A 70 -8.51 11.51 1.97
N TRP A 71 -7.31 11.02 1.60
CA TRP A 71 -6.55 10.05 2.39
C TRP A 71 -5.16 10.55 2.68
N THR A 72 -4.66 10.26 3.88
CA THR A 72 -3.27 10.55 4.28
C THR A 72 -2.75 9.44 5.18
N GLY A 73 -1.44 9.17 5.09
CA GLY A 73 -0.75 8.13 5.84
C GLY A 73 0.76 8.22 5.73
#